data_AF-A0A937VQW3-F1
#
_entry.id   AF-A0A937VQW3-F1
#
_cell.length_a   1.000
_cell.length_b   1.000
_cell.length_c   1.000
_cell.angle_alpha   90.00
_cell.angle_beta   90.00
_cell.angle_gamma   90.00
#
_symmetry.space_group_name_H-M   'P 1'
#
loop_
_entity.id
_entity.type
_entity.pdbx_description
1 polymer ?
#
loop_
_entity_poly.entity_id
_entity_poly.type
_entity_poly.pdbx_seq_one_letter_code
_entity_poly.pdbx_strand_id
1 'polypeptide(L)'
;LVLAIDGADVPTRPQMAKGRRPGRKRKRAKRARWKGQWREAKGFRFYLVVGERIVHLLSWHQVQSDEELADALRQVKEAGLIPQEKVRLCVIADGAKWIWKHVKALFPSAVQILDYYHCSEHLHKVASVQYGDNPEKETEWVETTLARLFCGEVQAVIEGLQGIEAKDAQAAEEIKKLVGYLTNNQERVNYGFARKGGYPIGSGGIESAHKFIGHVRLKRSGAWWYVEKADQMLALRCAKYNGTFDRIFENYKQRVRQCSYGTPCVKNA
;
A
#
# COMPACT_ATOMS: atom_id res chain seq x y z
N LEU A 1 -5.05 -8.38 -15.85
CA LEU A 1 -4.01 -7.48 -15.32
C LEU A 1 -4.45 -7.02 -13.95
N VAL A 2 -3.57 -7.03 -12.97
CA VAL A 2 -3.89 -6.60 -11.60
C VAL A 2 -3.03 -5.39 -11.24
N LEU A 3 -3.69 -4.38 -10.69
CA LEU A 3 -3.08 -3.23 -10.01
C LEU A 3 -3.37 -3.37 -8.52
N ALA A 4 -2.37 -3.67 -7.72
CA ALA A 4 -2.51 -3.66 -6.27
C ALA A 4 -1.89 -2.36 -5.72
N ILE A 5 -2.61 -1.68 -4.82
CA ILE A 5 -2.20 -0.42 -4.21
C ILE A 5 -2.30 -0.57 -2.70
N ASP A 6 -1.25 -0.19 -1.99
CA ASP A 6 -1.17 -0.30 -0.53
C ASP A 6 -0.08 0.66 0.00
N GLY A 7 -0.06 0.87 1.32
CA GLY A 7 0.98 1.60 2.03
C GLY A 7 1.77 0.71 2.99
N ALA A 8 3.05 0.99 3.16
CA ALA A 8 3.87 0.32 4.15
C ALA A 8 4.72 1.31 4.93
N ASP A 9 4.67 1.23 6.25
CA ASP A 9 5.48 2.08 7.12
C ASP A 9 6.98 1.87 6.91
N VAL A 10 7.75 2.95 6.85
CA VAL A 10 9.22 2.93 6.80
C VAL A 10 9.83 3.82 7.89
N PRO A 11 11.00 3.43 8.44
CA PRO A 11 11.63 4.18 9.53
C PRO A 11 12.37 5.40 8.98
N THR A 12 11.88 6.58 9.31
CA THR A 12 12.45 7.86 8.90
C THR A 12 12.95 8.68 10.09
N ARG A 13 13.86 9.60 9.83
CA ARG A 13 14.34 10.58 10.81
C ARG A 13 14.24 11.99 10.23
N PRO A 14 14.05 13.00 11.08
CA PRO A 14 14.01 14.38 10.64
C PRO A 14 15.33 14.79 9.96
N GLN A 15 15.22 15.68 8.96
CA GLN A 15 16.35 16.19 8.19
C GLN A 15 17.38 16.89 9.09
N MET A 16 16.89 17.58 10.13
CA MET A 16 17.72 18.15 11.17
C MET A 16 17.59 17.34 12.45
N ALA A 17 18.72 16.82 12.95
CA ALA A 17 18.77 16.41 14.35
C ALA A 17 18.71 17.66 15.22
N LYS A 18 17.80 17.73 16.20
CA LYS A 18 17.84 18.84 17.16
C LYS A 18 19.15 18.75 17.95
N GLY A 19 20.01 19.76 17.76
CA GLY A 19 21.20 20.04 18.56
C GLY A 19 22.54 19.57 17.99
N ARG A 20 23.33 20.53 17.49
CA ARG A 20 24.80 20.60 17.63
C ARG A 20 25.21 22.08 17.73
N ARG A 21 25.96 22.43 18.78
CA ARG A 21 26.78 23.65 18.88
C ARG A 21 28.26 23.19 18.87
N PRO A 22 29.22 24.03 18.43
CA PRO A 22 30.62 23.64 18.40
C PRO A 22 31.10 23.28 19.81
N GLY A 23 31.70 22.11 19.99
CA GLY A 23 32.44 21.81 21.20
C GLY A 23 33.76 22.55 21.16
N ARG A 24 33.92 23.64 21.93
CA ARG A 24 35.24 24.07 22.37
C ARG A 24 35.84 22.91 23.20
N LYS A 25 37.10 22.55 22.90
CA LYS A 25 37.84 21.35 23.35
C LYS A 25 37.54 20.85 24.79
N ARG A 26 37.83 19.54 24.98
CA ARG A 26 37.80 18.68 26.20
C ARG A 26 36.52 17.91 26.56
N LYS A 27 35.38 18.07 25.88
CA LYS A 27 34.19 17.21 26.11
C LYS A 27 33.85 16.37 24.87
N ARG A 28 33.73 15.04 25.04
CA ARG A 28 33.32 14.08 24.00
C ARG A 28 32.04 14.60 23.33
N ALA A 29 32.01 14.64 21.99
CA ALA A 29 30.85 15.13 21.25
C ALA A 29 29.59 14.36 21.67
N LYS A 30 28.61 15.05 22.27
CA LYS A 30 27.31 14.44 22.58
C LYS A 30 26.58 14.15 21.27
N ARG A 31 26.09 12.91 21.11
CA ARG A 31 25.31 12.51 19.92
C ARG A 31 24.08 13.41 19.80
N ALA A 32 23.82 13.91 18.59
CA ALA A 32 22.64 14.73 18.33
C ALA A 32 21.38 13.92 18.66
N ARG A 33 20.44 14.54 19.39
CA ARG A 33 19.21 13.87 19.83
C ARG A 33 18.13 14.08 18.78
N TRP A 34 17.57 12.99 18.28
CA TRP A 34 16.42 12.99 17.39
C TRP A 34 15.53 11.80 17.75
N LYS A 35 14.24 11.92 17.45
CA LYS A 35 13.26 10.85 17.59
C LYS A 35 12.90 10.37 16.20
N GLY A 36 12.97 9.07 16.00
CA GLY A 36 12.53 8.45 14.75
C GLY A 36 11.03 8.61 14.54
N GLN A 37 10.61 8.62 13.28
CA GLN A 37 9.21 8.69 12.85
C GLN A 37 8.96 7.58 11.83
N TRP A 38 7.91 6.80 12.05
CA TRP A 38 7.39 5.92 11.02
C TRP A 38 6.55 6.76 10.06
N ARG A 39 6.78 6.57 8.76
CA ARG A 39 6.04 7.22 7.69
C ARG A 39 5.61 6.18 6.70
N GLU A 40 4.40 6.30 6.20
CA GLU A 40 3.89 5.45 5.15
C GLU A 40 4.66 5.68 3.84
N ALA A 41 5.23 4.62 3.29
CA ALA A 41 5.64 4.57 1.88
C ALA A 41 4.48 3.98 1.10
N LYS A 42 3.85 4.81 0.26
CA LYS A 42 2.75 4.38 -0.60
C LYS A 42 3.32 3.72 -1.85
N GLY A 43 2.64 2.67 -2.32
CA GLY A 43 3.11 1.92 -3.48
C GLY A 43 1.98 1.35 -4.31
N PHE A 44 2.32 1.09 -5.57
CA PHE A 44 1.49 0.27 -6.43
C PHE A 44 2.32 -0.75 -7.18
N ARG A 45 1.68 -1.85 -7.55
CA ARG A 45 2.26 -2.92 -8.35
C ARG A 45 1.29 -3.36 -9.44
N PHE A 46 1.76 -3.34 -10.67
CA PHE A 46 1.14 -4.04 -11.78
C PHE A 46 1.73 -5.44 -11.94
N TYR A 47 0.86 -6.42 -12.08
CA TYR A 47 1.24 -7.81 -12.35
C TYR A 47 0.18 -8.56 -13.13
N LEU A 48 0.61 -9.60 -13.84
CA LEU A 48 -0.28 -10.57 -14.48
C LEU A 48 -0.42 -11.80 -13.58
N VAL A 49 -1.62 -12.38 -13.60
CA VAL A 49 -1.88 -13.71 -13.05
C VAL A 49 -2.07 -14.63 -14.24
N VAL A 50 -1.16 -15.61 -14.39
CA VAL A 50 -1.18 -16.59 -15.48
C VAL A 50 -1.11 -17.98 -14.85
N GLY A 51 -2.26 -18.65 -14.77
CA GLY A 51 -2.40 -19.85 -13.96
C GLY A 51 -2.05 -19.53 -12.50
N GLU A 52 -1.11 -20.29 -11.93
CA GLU A 52 -0.62 -20.09 -10.56
C GLU A 52 0.55 -19.09 -10.46
N ARG A 53 0.99 -18.52 -11.59
CA ARG A 53 2.16 -17.63 -11.62
C ARG A 53 1.77 -16.17 -11.58
N ILE A 54 2.47 -15.41 -10.74
CA ILE A 54 2.44 -13.94 -10.73
C ILE A 54 3.63 -13.41 -11.52
N VAL A 55 3.36 -12.71 -12.62
CA VAL A 55 4.38 -12.05 -13.44
C VAL A 55 4.42 -10.57 -13.07
N HIS A 56 5.52 -10.11 -12.49
CA HIS A 56 5.74 -8.70 -12.20
C HIS A 56 5.87 -7.90 -13.51
N LEU A 57 5.18 -6.77 -13.60
CA LEU A 57 5.31 -5.84 -14.74
C LEU A 57 5.94 -4.51 -14.31
N LEU A 58 5.44 -3.92 -13.24
CA LEU A 58 5.86 -2.61 -12.77
C LEU A 58 5.56 -2.46 -11.29
N SER A 59 6.48 -1.86 -10.55
CA SER A 59 6.24 -1.33 -9.22
C SER A 59 6.75 0.09 -9.08
N TRP A 60 6.05 0.84 -8.24
CA TRP A 60 6.44 2.18 -7.83
C TRP A 60 6.14 2.32 -6.34
N HIS A 61 7.08 2.89 -5.58
CA HIS A 61 6.97 3.06 -4.12
C HIS A 61 7.71 4.32 -3.71
N GLN A 62 7.07 5.22 -2.96
CA GLN A 62 7.71 6.41 -2.39
C GLN A 62 7.03 6.84 -1.06
N VAL A 63 7.78 7.52 -0.19
CA VAL A 63 7.32 8.16 1.05
C VAL A 63 6.70 9.52 0.71
N GLN A 64 5.58 9.45 0.01
CA GLN A 64 4.97 10.58 -0.70
C GLN A 64 3.47 10.69 -0.44
N SER A 65 2.85 11.78 -0.90
CA SER A 65 1.42 12.01 -0.76
C SER A 65 0.59 11.09 -1.68
N ASP A 66 -0.72 11.06 -1.43
CA ASP A 66 -1.70 10.38 -2.30
C ASP A 66 -1.76 10.99 -3.69
N GLU A 67 -1.61 12.32 -3.81
CA GLU A 67 -1.55 13.00 -5.11
C GLU A 67 -0.33 12.58 -5.93
N GLU A 68 0.84 12.47 -5.30
CA GLU A 68 2.07 12.04 -6.00
C GLU A 68 1.96 10.60 -6.52
N LEU A 69 1.32 9.70 -5.75
CA LEU A 69 1.01 8.35 -6.24
C LEU A 69 0.03 8.40 -7.42
N ALA A 70 -0.98 9.24 -7.34
CA ALA A 70 -1.96 9.40 -8.41
C ALA A 70 -1.34 9.95 -9.69
N ASP A 71 -0.40 10.90 -9.58
CA ASP A 71 0.34 11.43 -10.71
C ASP A 71 1.27 10.37 -11.32
N ALA A 72 1.92 9.55 -10.50
CA ALA A 72 2.69 8.40 -10.99
C ALA A 72 1.81 7.39 -11.75
N LEU A 73 0.60 7.08 -11.25
CA LEU A 73 -0.36 6.24 -11.98
C LEU A 73 -0.83 6.90 -13.29
N ARG A 74 -1.03 8.23 -13.30
CA ARG A 74 -1.39 8.97 -14.51
C ARG A 74 -0.29 8.88 -15.56
N GLN A 75 0.97 9.07 -15.18
CA GLN A 75 2.11 8.91 -16.08
C GLN A 75 2.19 7.50 -16.67
N VAL A 76 1.96 6.46 -15.86
CA VAL A 76 1.92 5.07 -16.35
C VAL A 76 0.80 4.87 -17.38
N LYS A 77 -0.37 5.45 -17.14
CA LYS A 77 -1.50 5.40 -18.07
C LYS A 77 -1.20 6.15 -19.38
N GLU A 78 -0.68 7.37 -19.29
CA GLU A 78 -0.34 8.23 -20.44
C GLU A 78 0.78 7.65 -21.29
N ALA A 79 1.73 6.95 -20.67
CA ALA A 79 2.79 6.23 -21.38
C ALA A 79 2.28 5.01 -22.17
N GLY A 80 0.98 4.68 -22.09
CA GLY A 80 0.39 3.57 -22.84
C GLY A 80 0.85 2.19 -22.38
N LEU A 81 1.38 2.07 -21.16
CA LEU A 81 1.91 0.80 -20.62
C LEU A 81 0.81 -0.23 -20.31
N ILE A 82 -0.45 0.20 -20.29
CA ILE A 82 -1.62 -0.62 -19.99
C ILE A 82 -2.55 -0.62 -21.21
N PRO A 83 -2.49 -1.65 -22.08
CA PRO A 83 -3.38 -1.76 -23.23
C PRO A 83 -4.77 -2.20 -22.76
N GLN A 84 -5.59 -1.24 -22.33
CA GLN A 84 -6.91 -1.48 -21.71
C GLN A 84 -7.88 -2.23 -22.62
N GLU A 85 -7.68 -2.16 -23.94
CA GLU A 85 -8.43 -2.90 -24.95
C GLU A 85 -8.08 -4.40 -25.00
N LYS A 86 -6.90 -4.78 -24.48
CA LYS A 86 -6.41 -6.18 -24.48
C LYS A 86 -6.46 -6.83 -23.11
N VAL A 87 -6.58 -6.05 -22.04
CA VAL A 87 -6.51 -6.57 -20.67
C VAL A 87 -7.71 -6.15 -19.84
N ARG A 88 -8.29 -7.11 -19.13
CA ARG A 88 -9.21 -6.82 -18.02
C ARG A 88 -8.38 -6.37 -16.82
N LEU A 89 -8.50 -5.09 -16.46
CA LEU A 89 -7.85 -4.52 -15.28
C LEU A 89 -8.70 -4.76 -14.03
N CYS A 90 -8.06 -5.26 -12.99
CA CYS A 90 -8.60 -5.32 -11.65
C CYS A 90 -7.72 -4.53 -10.70
N VAL A 91 -8.33 -3.78 -9.79
CA VAL A 91 -7.64 -3.05 -8.72
C VAL A 91 -7.96 -3.66 -7.37
N ILE A 92 -6.93 -3.94 -6.57
CA ILE A 92 -7.04 -4.47 -5.21
C ILE A 92 -6.41 -3.49 -4.23
N ALA A 93 -7.13 -3.12 -3.17
CA ALA A 93 -6.66 -2.24 -2.11
C ALA A 93 -7.40 -2.46 -0.78
N ASP A 94 -6.82 -1.96 0.31
CA ASP A 94 -7.26 -2.10 1.71
C ASP A 94 -8.59 -1.39 2.07
N GLY A 95 -9.07 -0.49 1.21
CA GLY A 95 -10.29 0.27 1.45
C GLY A 95 -10.08 1.77 1.68
N ALA A 96 -8.84 2.28 1.61
CA ALA A 96 -8.58 3.69 1.82
C ALA A 96 -9.28 4.57 0.76
N LYS A 97 -10.10 5.53 1.22
CA LYS A 97 -10.96 6.37 0.35
C LYS A 97 -10.22 7.08 -0.77
N TRP A 98 -8.99 7.53 -0.49
CA TRP A 98 -8.15 8.23 -1.47
C TRP A 98 -7.77 7.32 -2.65
N ILE A 99 -7.51 6.03 -2.41
CA ILE A 99 -7.19 5.06 -3.46
C ILE A 99 -8.35 4.96 -4.45
N TRP A 100 -9.56 4.74 -3.94
CA TRP A 100 -10.75 4.56 -4.78
C TRP A 100 -11.11 5.82 -5.57
N LYS A 101 -10.90 7.00 -4.99
CA LYS A 101 -11.06 8.29 -5.69
C LYS A 101 -10.18 8.34 -6.95
N HIS A 102 -8.89 8.03 -6.82
CA HIS A 102 -7.96 8.08 -7.95
C HIS A 102 -8.20 6.94 -8.95
N VAL A 103 -8.50 5.73 -8.48
CA VAL A 103 -8.80 4.58 -9.34
C VAL A 103 -10.04 4.83 -10.18
N LYS A 104 -11.12 5.38 -9.60
CA LYS A 104 -12.34 5.71 -10.35
C LYS A 104 -12.09 6.77 -11.43
N ALA A 105 -11.21 7.74 -11.17
CA ALA A 105 -10.85 8.77 -12.13
C ALA A 105 -9.94 8.25 -13.26
N LEU A 106 -8.95 7.42 -12.92
CA LEU A 106 -7.93 6.95 -13.87
C LEU A 106 -8.35 5.69 -14.62
N PHE A 107 -9.10 4.78 -13.99
CA PHE A 107 -9.45 3.47 -14.54
C PHE A 107 -10.95 3.16 -14.27
N PRO A 108 -11.88 3.91 -14.87
CA PRO A 108 -13.31 3.79 -14.58
C PRO A 108 -13.91 2.42 -14.93
N SER A 109 -13.31 1.69 -15.88
CA SER A 109 -13.73 0.35 -16.30
C SER A 109 -13.09 -0.78 -15.49
N ALA A 110 -12.19 -0.48 -14.55
CA ALA A 110 -11.50 -1.51 -13.78
C ALA A 110 -12.42 -2.13 -12.72
N VAL A 111 -12.30 -3.45 -12.55
CA VAL A 111 -12.96 -4.17 -11.46
C VAL A 111 -12.26 -3.83 -10.16
N GLN A 112 -12.97 -3.16 -9.25
CA GLN A 112 -12.45 -2.79 -7.93
C GLN A 112 -12.79 -3.88 -6.92
N ILE A 113 -11.79 -4.38 -6.20
CA ILE A 113 -11.94 -5.45 -5.22
C ILE A 113 -11.34 -4.97 -3.90
N LEU A 114 -12.14 -4.97 -2.85
CA LEU A 114 -11.64 -4.73 -1.50
C LEU A 114 -10.74 -5.91 -1.09
N ASP A 115 -9.61 -5.65 -0.45
CA ASP A 115 -8.77 -6.74 0.06
C ASP A 115 -9.54 -7.62 1.06
N TYR A 116 -9.62 -8.92 0.75
CA TYR A 116 -10.30 -9.93 1.56
C TYR A 116 -9.69 -10.09 2.96
N TYR A 117 -8.36 -10.10 3.08
CA TYR A 117 -7.66 -10.29 4.34
C TYR A 117 -7.79 -9.06 5.23
N HIS A 118 -7.69 -7.84 4.68
CA HIS A 118 -7.96 -6.62 5.44
C HIS A 118 -9.42 -6.56 5.92
N CYS A 119 -10.38 -6.96 5.07
CA CYS A 119 -11.77 -7.08 5.47
C CYS A 119 -11.95 -8.09 6.61
N SER A 120 -11.29 -9.24 6.53
CA SER A 120 -11.29 -10.27 7.59
C SER A 120 -10.70 -9.75 8.91
N GLU A 121 -9.63 -8.96 8.89
CA GLU A 121 -9.08 -8.34 10.10
C GLU A 121 -10.08 -7.42 10.80
N HIS A 122 -10.84 -6.62 10.04
CA HIS A 122 -11.92 -5.80 10.59
C HIS A 122 -13.02 -6.65 11.24
N LEU A 123 -13.39 -7.79 10.63
CA LEU A 123 -14.36 -8.72 11.22
C LEU A 123 -13.83 -9.34 12.52
N HIS A 124 -12.60 -9.86 12.51
CA HIS A 124 -11.98 -10.43 13.71
C HIS A 124 -11.90 -9.42 14.85
N LYS A 125 -11.61 -8.15 14.56
CA LYS A 125 -11.60 -7.10 15.58
C LYS A 125 -12.95 -6.91 16.25
N VAL A 126 -14.04 -6.90 15.48
CA VAL A 126 -15.40 -6.83 16.03
C VAL A 126 -15.73 -8.09 16.81
N ALA A 127 -15.43 -9.26 16.26
CA ALA A 127 -15.71 -10.55 16.88
C ALA A 127 -15.02 -10.70 18.23
N SER A 128 -13.73 -10.33 18.31
CA SER A 128 -12.94 -10.40 19.54
C SER A 128 -13.51 -9.50 20.64
N VAL A 129 -13.97 -8.29 20.32
CA VAL A 129 -14.56 -7.37 21.31
C VAL A 129 -15.97 -7.82 21.72
N GLN A 130 -16.79 -8.28 20.77
CA GLN A 130 -18.19 -8.63 21.02
C GLN A 130 -18.35 -10.02 21.66
N TYR A 131 -17.51 -10.99 21.27
CA TYR A 131 -17.65 -12.41 21.61
C TYR A 131 -16.41 -13.03 22.26
N GLY A 132 -15.38 -12.25 22.62
CA GLY A 132 -14.09 -12.78 23.10
C GLY A 132 -14.14 -13.66 24.37
N ASP A 133 -15.25 -13.67 25.10
CA ASP A 133 -15.46 -14.61 26.23
C ASP A 133 -15.90 -16.01 25.76
N ASN A 134 -16.25 -16.17 24.48
CA ASN A 134 -16.69 -17.42 23.86
C ASN A 134 -15.99 -17.60 22.48
N PRO A 135 -14.83 -18.28 22.46
CA PRO A 135 -14.05 -18.48 21.23
C PRO A 135 -14.80 -19.23 20.11
N GLU A 136 -15.71 -20.14 20.46
CA GLU A 136 -16.52 -20.88 19.47
C GLU A 136 -17.46 -19.92 18.74
N LYS A 137 -18.17 -19.08 19.50
CA LYS A 137 -19.08 -18.06 18.95
C LYS A 137 -18.34 -16.98 18.16
N GLU A 138 -17.15 -16.58 18.62
CA GLU A 138 -16.28 -15.64 17.90
C GLU A 138 -15.94 -16.19 16.50
N THR A 139 -15.47 -17.43 16.45
CA THR A 139 -15.06 -18.11 15.20
C THR A 139 -16.25 -18.32 14.27
N GLU A 140 -17.35 -18.87 14.78
CA GLU A 140 -18.58 -19.13 14.01
C GLU A 140 -19.12 -17.83 13.36
N TRP A 141 -19.12 -16.73 14.11
CA TRP A 141 -19.60 -15.45 13.62
C TRP A 141 -18.71 -14.90 12.50
N VAL A 142 -17.38 -15.00 12.62
CA VAL A 142 -16.45 -14.55 11.59
C VAL A 142 -16.60 -15.40 10.33
N GLU A 143 -16.58 -16.72 10.45
CA GLU A 143 -16.68 -17.63 9.31
C GLU A 143 -17.99 -17.46 8.54
N THR A 144 -19.11 -17.38 9.27
CA THR A 144 -20.43 -17.17 8.67
C THR A 144 -20.51 -15.81 7.97
N THR A 145 -19.98 -14.75 8.58
CA THR A 145 -19.97 -13.41 7.99
C THR A 145 -19.09 -13.37 6.74
N LEU A 146 -17.90 -13.95 6.79
CA LEU A 146 -17.00 -14.05 5.62
C LEU A 146 -17.63 -14.84 4.48
N ALA A 147 -18.34 -15.94 4.78
CA ALA A 147 -19.05 -16.72 3.76
C ALA A 147 -20.13 -15.89 3.05
N ARG A 148 -20.91 -15.09 3.80
CA ARG A 148 -21.91 -14.16 3.22
C ARG A 148 -21.27 -13.09 2.35
N LEU A 149 -20.19 -12.46 2.82
CA LEU A 149 -19.42 -11.49 2.02
C LEU A 149 -18.83 -12.14 0.76
N PHE A 150 -18.41 -13.41 0.84
CA PHE A 150 -17.95 -14.17 -0.31
C PHE A 150 -19.07 -14.38 -1.34
N CYS A 151 -20.30 -14.62 -0.90
CA CYS A 151 -21.47 -14.71 -1.76
C CYS A 151 -21.96 -13.35 -2.29
N GLY A 152 -21.39 -12.23 -1.82
CA GLY A 152 -21.81 -10.88 -2.22
C GLY A 152 -23.02 -10.34 -1.44
N GLU A 153 -23.36 -10.96 -0.31
CA GLU A 153 -24.50 -10.59 0.54
C GLU A 153 -24.16 -9.44 1.50
N VAL A 154 -23.44 -8.43 1.01
CA VAL A 154 -22.88 -7.34 1.83
C VAL A 154 -23.96 -6.54 2.54
N GLN A 155 -25.07 -6.28 1.85
CA GLN A 155 -26.19 -5.54 2.40
C GLN A 155 -26.82 -6.28 3.59
N ALA A 156 -27.04 -7.59 3.46
CA ALA A 156 -27.56 -8.42 4.54
C ALA A 156 -26.59 -8.49 5.74
N VAL A 157 -25.28 -8.49 5.49
CA VAL A 157 -24.27 -8.40 6.56
C VAL A 157 -24.33 -7.05 7.27
N ILE A 158 -24.46 -5.94 6.54
CA ILE A 158 -24.59 -4.60 7.11
C ILE A 158 -25.84 -4.50 7.98
N GLU A 159 -26.99 -4.96 7.49
CA GLU A 159 -28.25 -4.98 8.23
C GLU A 159 -28.14 -5.85 9.49
N GLY A 160 -27.53 -7.04 9.37
CA GLY A 160 -27.26 -7.90 10.50
C GLY A 160 -26.40 -7.24 11.57
N LEU A 161 -25.33 -6.55 11.17
CA LEU A 161 -24.46 -5.79 12.09
C LEU A 161 -25.19 -4.66 12.81
N GLN A 162 -26.09 -3.96 12.12
CA GLN A 162 -26.89 -2.89 12.70
C GLN A 162 -27.92 -3.40 13.72
N GLY A 163 -28.33 -4.66 13.60
CA GLY A 163 -29.25 -5.33 14.53
C GLY A 163 -28.58 -6.00 15.73
N ILE A 164 -27.25 -6.04 15.82
CA ILE A 164 -26.54 -6.64 16.95
C ILE A 164 -26.69 -5.75 18.19
N GLU A 165 -27.13 -6.34 19.30
CA GLU A 165 -27.00 -5.71 20.61
C GLU A 165 -25.54 -5.77 21.07
N ALA A 166 -24.89 -4.61 21.11
CA ALA A 166 -23.50 -4.50 21.51
C ALA A 166 -23.30 -4.87 22.98
N LYS A 167 -22.29 -5.68 23.27
CA LYS A 167 -21.95 -6.11 24.65
C LYS A 167 -21.59 -4.91 25.55
N ASP A 168 -20.88 -3.94 24.99
CA ASP A 168 -20.45 -2.73 25.69
C ASP A 168 -20.20 -1.57 24.69
N ALA A 169 -19.75 -0.42 25.21
CA ALA A 169 -19.47 0.77 24.41
C ALA A 169 -18.31 0.57 23.40
N GLN A 170 -17.34 -0.29 23.72
CA GLN A 170 -16.22 -0.58 22.82
C GLN A 170 -16.71 -1.42 21.64
N ALA A 171 -17.54 -2.44 21.90
CA ALA A 171 -18.17 -3.25 20.87
C ALA A 171 -19.06 -2.41 19.95
N ALA A 172 -19.87 -1.52 20.53
CA ALA A 172 -20.74 -0.63 19.76
C ALA A 172 -19.94 0.25 18.77
N GLU A 173 -18.80 0.79 19.21
CA GLU A 173 -17.95 1.62 18.37
C GLU A 173 -17.26 0.81 17.25
N GLU A 174 -16.77 -0.40 17.54
CA GLU A 174 -16.15 -1.25 16.52
C GLU A 174 -17.17 -1.79 15.50
N ILE A 175 -18.39 -2.15 15.94
CA ILE A 175 -19.50 -2.51 15.04
C ILE A 175 -19.82 -1.33 14.11
N LYS A 176 -19.94 -0.11 14.66
CA LYS A 176 -20.20 1.10 13.87
C LYS A 176 -19.11 1.37 12.83
N LYS A 177 -17.83 1.19 13.19
CA LYS A 177 -16.70 1.31 12.25
C LYS A 177 -16.80 0.29 11.14
N LEU A 178 -17.09 -0.97 11.45
CA LEU A 178 -17.23 -2.04 10.46
C LEU A 178 -18.41 -1.78 9.51
N VAL A 179 -19.58 -1.37 10.04
CA VAL A 179 -20.73 -0.96 9.21
C VAL A 179 -20.32 0.14 8.24
N GLY A 180 -19.70 1.22 8.74
CA GLY A 180 -19.22 2.29 7.88
C GLY A 180 -18.20 1.83 6.83
N TYR A 181 -17.29 0.94 7.21
CA TYR A 181 -16.28 0.37 6.31
C TYR A 181 -16.92 -0.46 5.19
N LEU A 182 -17.85 -1.35 5.51
CA LEU A 182 -18.56 -2.18 4.53
C LEU A 182 -19.48 -1.34 3.65
N THR A 183 -20.25 -0.39 4.20
CA THR A 183 -21.09 0.52 3.41
C THR A 183 -20.27 1.28 2.37
N ASN A 184 -19.11 1.82 2.77
CA ASN A 184 -18.22 2.55 1.84
C ASN A 184 -17.63 1.66 0.73
N ASN A 185 -17.61 0.34 0.93
CA ASN A 185 -16.98 -0.63 0.04
C ASN A 185 -17.95 -1.67 -0.55
N GLN A 186 -19.26 -1.50 -0.41
CA GLN A 186 -20.26 -2.50 -0.78
C GLN A 186 -20.16 -2.99 -2.23
N GLU A 187 -19.86 -2.10 -3.17
CA GLU A 187 -19.71 -2.44 -4.60
C GLU A 187 -18.43 -3.25 -4.91
N ARG A 188 -17.51 -3.33 -3.94
CA ARG A 188 -16.19 -3.96 -4.07
C ARG A 188 -16.08 -5.30 -3.33
N VAL A 189 -17.15 -5.71 -2.66
CA VAL A 189 -17.21 -6.91 -1.82
C VAL A 189 -18.14 -7.93 -2.48
N ASN A 190 -17.60 -8.64 -3.45
CA ASN A 190 -18.21 -9.86 -4.00
C ASN A 190 -17.09 -10.81 -4.42
N TYR A 191 -16.54 -11.52 -3.42
CA TYR A 191 -15.34 -12.33 -3.63
C TYR A 191 -15.61 -13.55 -4.50
N GLY A 192 -16.81 -14.12 -4.44
CA GLY A 192 -17.24 -15.23 -5.28
C GLY A 192 -17.27 -14.84 -6.76
N PHE A 193 -17.84 -13.67 -7.09
CA PHE A 193 -17.79 -13.12 -8.45
C PHE A 193 -16.34 -12.88 -8.89
N ALA A 194 -15.53 -12.24 -8.04
CA ALA A 194 -14.12 -11.98 -8.33
C ALA A 194 -13.34 -13.27 -8.66
N ARG A 195 -13.48 -14.31 -7.82
CA ARG A 195 -12.84 -15.61 -8.01
C ARG A 195 -13.29 -16.30 -9.29
N LYS A 196 -14.60 -16.32 -9.56
CA LYS A 196 -15.16 -16.86 -10.82
C LYS A 196 -14.64 -16.11 -12.05
N GLY A 197 -14.43 -14.79 -11.92
CA GLY A 197 -13.86 -13.94 -12.97
C GLY A 197 -12.35 -14.13 -13.22
N GLY A 198 -11.67 -14.91 -12.37
CA GLY A 198 -10.23 -15.12 -12.41
C GLY A 198 -9.41 -14.00 -11.75
N TYR A 199 -10.05 -13.17 -10.92
CA TYR A 199 -9.37 -12.11 -10.19
C TYR A 199 -8.83 -12.61 -8.85
N PRO A 200 -7.63 -12.16 -8.43
CA PRO A 200 -7.22 -12.31 -7.04
C PRO A 200 -8.13 -11.47 -6.12
N ILE A 201 -8.24 -11.87 -4.87
CA ILE A 201 -9.07 -11.20 -3.86
C ILE A 201 -8.28 -10.56 -2.71
N GLY A 202 -6.95 -10.75 -2.70
CA GLY A 202 -6.07 -10.21 -1.66
C GLY A 202 -4.89 -9.46 -2.25
N SER A 203 -4.36 -8.50 -1.49
CA SER A 203 -3.28 -7.59 -1.87
C SER A 203 -1.89 -8.17 -1.61
N GLY A 204 -1.75 -9.47 -1.34
CA GLY A 204 -0.45 -10.13 -1.15
C GLY A 204 0.58 -9.86 -2.26
N GLY A 205 0.11 -9.52 -3.48
CA GLY A 205 0.95 -8.99 -4.56
C GLY A 205 1.68 -7.69 -4.21
N ILE A 206 1.03 -6.68 -3.63
CA ILE A 206 1.68 -5.45 -3.18
C ILE A 206 2.39 -5.62 -1.85
N GLU A 207 1.85 -6.39 -0.90
CA GLU A 207 2.55 -6.68 0.37
C GLU A 207 3.89 -7.39 0.16
N SER A 208 3.94 -8.36 -0.77
CA SER A 208 5.19 -8.99 -1.15
C SER A 208 6.16 -7.96 -1.74
N ALA A 209 5.66 -7.03 -2.57
CA ALA A 209 6.45 -5.92 -3.10
C ALA A 209 6.99 -5.02 -1.98
N HIS A 210 6.18 -4.67 -0.99
CA HIS A 210 6.64 -3.95 0.20
C HIS A 210 7.78 -4.69 0.90
N LYS A 211 7.64 -6.00 1.08
CA LYS A 211 8.69 -6.86 1.68
C LYS A 211 9.97 -6.82 0.86
N PHE A 212 9.93 -7.13 -0.44
CA PHE A 212 11.15 -7.28 -1.24
C PHE A 212 11.72 -5.97 -1.81
N ILE A 213 10.93 -4.93 -2.05
CA ILE A 213 11.39 -3.62 -2.56
C ILE A 213 11.89 -2.78 -1.40
N GLY A 214 11.01 -2.50 -0.43
CA GLY A 214 11.24 -1.59 0.68
C GLY A 214 11.87 -2.25 1.90
N HIS A 215 11.15 -3.19 2.54
CA HIS A 215 11.50 -3.67 3.89
C HIS A 215 12.89 -4.27 3.99
N VAL A 216 13.30 -5.11 3.01
CA VAL A 216 14.64 -5.72 2.95
C VAL A 216 15.76 -4.69 3.10
N ARG A 217 15.54 -3.44 2.65
CA ARG A 217 16.56 -2.38 2.73
C ARG A 217 16.27 -1.37 3.83
N LEU A 218 15.03 -0.92 3.95
CA LEU A 218 14.65 0.20 4.82
C LEU A 218 14.41 -0.23 6.26
N LYS A 219 13.90 -1.45 6.52
CA LYS A 219 13.59 -1.97 7.86
C LYS A 219 14.71 -2.83 8.47
N ARG A 220 15.97 -2.61 8.09
CA ARG A 220 17.09 -3.30 8.74
C ARG A 220 17.27 -2.82 10.18
N SER A 221 17.79 -3.69 11.05
CA SER A 221 18.06 -3.34 12.44
C SER A 221 18.91 -2.06 12.55
N GLY A 222 18.43 -1.11 13.35
CA GLY A 222 19.07 0.20 13.56
C GLY A 222 18.96 1.20 12.41
N ALA A 223 18.27 0.87 11.31
CA ALA A 223 18.15 1.75 10.15
C ALA A 223 17.15 2.89 10.39
N TRP A 224 17.60 4.12 10.09
CA TRP A 224 16.78 5.33 10.12
C TRP A 224 17.19 6.23 8.97
N TRP A 225 16.25 6.55 8.09
CA TRP A 225 16.51 7.22 6.83
C TRP A 225 16.06 8.68 6.86
N TYR A 226 16.82 9.57 6.24
CA TYR A 226 16.23 10.83 5.79
C TYR A 226 15.16 10.50 4.74
N VAL A 227 14.03 11.20 4.75
CA VAL A 227 12.90 10.92 3.84
C VAL A 227 13.38 10.89 2.38
N GLU A 228 14.07 11.95 1.95
CA GLU A 228 14.68 12.04 0.62
C GLU A 228 15.58 10.84 0.26
N LYS A 229 16.29 10.28 1.24
CA LYS A 229 17.18 9.13 1.03
C LYS A 229 16.44 7.81 1.04
N ALA A 230 15.33 7.72 1.77
CA ALA A 230 14.42 6.58 1.69
C ALA A 230 13.78 6.54 0.30
N ASP A 231 13.31 7.68 -0.23
CA ASP A 231 12.70 7.76 -1.56
C ASP A 231 13.68 7.43 -2.68
N GLN A 232 14.89 8.01 -2.64
CA GLN A 232 15.95 7.65 -3.58
C GLN A 232 16.27 6.16 -3.54
N MET A 233 16.30 5.55 -2.34
CA MET A 233 16.52 4.12 -2.20
C MET A 233 15.34 3.32 -2.77
N LEU A 234 14.09 3.70 -2.49
CA LEU A 234 12.90 3.04 -3.05
C LEU A 234 12.87 3.14 -4.57
N ALA A 235 13.22 4.28 -5.15
CA ALA A 235 13.30 4.48 -6.60
C ALA A 235 14.34 3.55 -7.23
N LEU A 236 15.54 3.43 -6.65
CA LEU A 236 16.57 2.48 -7.11
C LEU A 236 16.11 1.02 -6.99
N ARG A 237 15.39 0.69 -5.90
CA ARG A 237 14.84 -0.66 -5.71
C ARG A 237 13.77 -0.95 -6.74
N CYS A 238 12.83 -0.03 -6.98
CA CYS A 238 11.82 -0.15 -8.02
C CYS A 238 12.47 -0.33 -9.39
N ALA A 239 13.48 0.49 -9.74
CA ALA A 239 14.23 0.34 -10.98
C ALA A 239 14.84 -1.06 -11.16
N LYS A 240 15.38 -1.64 -10.08
CA LYS A 240 15.91 -3.01 -10.11
C LYS A 240 14.83 -4.05 -10.41
N TYR A 241 13.68 -3.99 -9.76
CA TYR A 241 12.60 -4.96 -9.98
C TYR A 241 11.85 -4.74 -11.29
N ASN A 242 11.77 -3.50 -11.76
CA ASN A 242 11.21 -3.14 -13.06
C ASN A 242 12.17 -3.46 -14.23
N GLY A 243 13.38 -3.97 -13.96
CA GLY A 243 14.38 -4.25 -15.00
C GLY A 243 14.95 -3.01 -15.70
N THR A 244 14.81 -1.82 -15.11
CA THR A 244 15.25 -0.54 -15.70
C THR A 244 16.51 0.02 -15.06
N PHE A 245 17.05 -0.65 -14.03
CA PHE A 245 18.20 -0.19 -13.27
C PHE A 245 19.43 0.08 -14.15
N ASP A 246 19.81 -0.86 -15.02
CA ASP A 246 21.03 -0.72 -15.83
C ASP A 246 20.93 0.49 -16.77
N ARG A 247 19.77 0.69 -17.39
CA ARG A 247 19.48 1.87 -18.23
C ARG A 247 19.58 3.17 -17.42
N ILE A 248 18.97 3.21 -16.23
CA ILE A 248 19.01 4.39 -15.36
C ILE A 248 20.46 4.68 -14.91
N PHE A 249 21.21 3.64 -14.58
CA PHE A 249 22.58 3.76 -14.11
C PHE A 249 23.53 4.18 -15.23
N GLU A 250 23.32 3.72 -16.47
CA GLU A 250 24.06 4.20 -17.64
C GLU A 250 23.80 5.68 -17.89
N ASN A 251 22.54 6.12 -17.86
CA ASN A 251 22.18 7.53 -17.99
C ASN A 251 22.85 8.39 -16.90
N TYR A 252 22.93 7.88 -15.67
CA TYR A 252 23.65 8.55 -14.59
C TYR A 252 25.15 8.68 -14.90
N LYS A 253 25.82 7.60 -15.33
CA LYS A 253 27.24 7.63 -15.71
C LYS A 253 27.51 8.66 -16.81
N GLN A 254 26.64 8.73 -17.82
CA GLN A 254 26.75 9.70 -18.91
C GLN A 254 26.62 11.14 -18.41
N ARG A 255 25.63 11.43 -17.56
CA ARG A 255 25.46 12.77 -16.96
C ARG A 255 26.67 13.18 -16.12
N VAL A 256 27.20 12.28 -15.30
CA VAL A 256 28.40 12.57 -14.49
C VAL A 256 29.60 12.89 -15.37
N ARG A 257 29.82 12.11 -16.45
CA ARG A 257 30.88 12.37 -17.42
C ARG A 257 30.71 13.75 -18.07
N GLN A 258 29.50 14.12 -18.47
CA GLN A 258 29.21 15.43 -19.07
C GLN A 258 29.46 16.59 -18.09
N CYS A 259 29.06 16.47 -16.81
CA CYS A 259 29.34 17.52 -15.82
C CYS A 259 30.85 17.65 -15.52
N SER A 260 31.64 16.58 -15.64
CA SER A 260 33.11 16.63 -15.41
C SER A 260 33.91 17.33 -16.53
N TYR A 261 33.32 17.56 -17.70
CA TYR A 261 33.96 18.27 -18.83
C TYR A 261 33.53 19.75 -18.97
N GLY A 262 33.01 20.36 -17.89
CA GLY A 262 32.85 21.83 -17.82
C GLY A 262 31.56 22.39 -18.43
N THR A 263 30.58 21.57 -18.80
CA THR A 263 29.25 22.08 -19.23
C THR A 263 28.33 22.22 -18.00
N PRO A 264 27.71 23.39 -17.74
CA PRO A 264 26.84 23.56 -16.58
C PRO A 264 25.61 22.65 -16.71
N CYS A 265 25.43 21.76 -15.74
CA CYS A 265 24.32 20.83 -15.71
C CYS A 265 23.02 21.59 -15.38
N VAL A 266 22.16 21.75 -16.40
CA VAL A 266 20.80 22.29 -16.25
C VAL A 266 20.03 21.36 -15.30
N LYS A 267 19.69 21.90 -14.13
CA LYS A 267 18.75 21.25 -13.20
C LYS A 267 17.35 21.37 -13.80
N ASN A 268 16.80 20.29 -14.32
CA ASN A 268 15.36 20.19 -14.46
C ASN A 268 14.85 18.98 -13.67
N ALA A 269 13.72 19.26 -13.00
CA ALA A 269 13.01 18.46 -12.02
C ALA A 269 12.52 17.11 -12.56
#